data_AF-A0A974XK04-F1
#
_entry.id   AF-A0A974XK04-F1
#
_cell.length_a   1.000
_cell.length_b   1.000
_cell.length_c   1.000
_cell.angle_alpha   90.00
_cell.angle_beta   90.00
_cell.angle_gamma   90.00
#
_symmetry.space_group_name_H-M   'P 1'
#
loop_
_entity.id
_entity.type
_entity.pdbx_description
1 polymer ?
#
loop_
_entity_poly.entity_id
_entity_poly.type
_entity_poly.pdbx_seq_one_letter_code
_entity_poly.pdbx_strand_id
1 'polypeptide(L)' 'MVIPVPGGKLIITPHEVQARLAEGAVALSALVEDVRLLDKAGLIIADAGAVRWQLKLSAEQLQEIREFLGLPETE' A
#
# COMPACT_ATOMS: atom_id res chain seq x y z
N MET A 1 -15.63 -6.37 1.80
CA MET A 1 -16.09 -6.28 0.39
C MET A 1 -14.91 -6.04 -0.54
N VAL A 2 -15.04 -6.38 -1.83
CA VAL A 2 -14.01 -6.14 -2.86
C VAL A 2 -14.62 -5.32 -3.98
N ILE A 3 -13.96 -4.25 -4.40
CA ILE A 3 -14.39 -3.34 -5.46
C ILE A 3 -13.31 -3.31 -6.54
N PRO A 4 -13.58 -3.74 -7.78
CA PRO A 4 -12.63 -3.57 -8.87
C PRO A 4 -12.48 -2.09 -9.23
N VAL A 5 -11.24 -1.64 -9.45
CA VAL A 5 -10.93 -0.28 -9.90
C VAL A 5 -9.94 -0.35 -11.07
N PRO A 6 -9.83 0.67 -11.93
CA PRO A 6 -8.80 0.70 -12.95
C PRO A 6 -7.41 0.46 -12.35
N GLY A 7 -6.65 -0.49 -12.90
CA GLY A 7 -5.31 -0.84 -12.42
C GLY A 7 -5.28 -1.69 -11.14
N GLY A 8 -6.41 -2.18 -10.62
CA GLY A 8 -6.39 -3.00 -9.40
C GLY A 8 -7.74 -3.30 -8.75
N LYS A 9 -7.75 -3.38 -7.42
CA LYS A 9 -8.96 -3.57 -6.62
C LYS A 9 -8.82 -2.95 -5.23
N LEU A 10 -9.92 -2.47 -4.68
CA LEU A 10 -10.04 -2.14 -3.26
C LEU A 10 -10.58 -3.35 -2.51
N ILE A 11 -9.96 -3.67 -1.37
CA ILE A 11 -10.42 -4.67 -0.41
C ILE A 11 -10.74 -3.90 0.86
N ILE A 12 -11.99 -3.97 1.31
CA ILE A 12 -12.48 -3.24 2.48
C ILE A 12 -12.94 -4.26 3.51
N THR A 13 -12.45 -4.13 4.73
CA THR A 13 -12.89 -4.88 5.90
C THR A 13 -13.46 -3.90 6.95
N PRO A 14 -14.05 -4.38 8.06
CA PRO A 14 -14.47 -3.49 9.14
C PRO A 14 -13.33 -2.69 9.80
N HIS A 15 -12.07 -3.11 9.63
CA HIS A 15 -10.93 -2.53 10.33
C HIS A 15 -9.94 -1.82 9.40
N GLU A 16 -9.85 -2.25 8.15
CA GLU A 16 -8.83 -1.81 7.20
C GLU A 16 -9.40 -1.66 5.79
N VAL A 17 -8.90 -0.64 5.07
CA VAL A 17 -9.05 -0.46 3.63
C VAL A 17 -7.72 -0.71 2.96
N GLN A 18 -7.73 -1.52 1.89
CA GLN A 18 -6.53 -1.89 1.15
C GLN A 18 -6.73 -1.68 -0.35
N ALA A 19 -5.85 -0.89 -0.97
CA ALA A 19 -5.70 -0.80 -2.41
C ALA A 19 -4.63 -1.78 -2.90
N ARG A 20 -5.02 -2.71 -3.77
CA ARG A 20 -4.13 -3.66 -4.44
C ARG A 20 -3.95 -3.22 -5.88
N LEU A 21 -2.74 -2.78 -6.24
CA LEU A 21 -2.38 -2.45 -7.61
C LEU A 21 -1.97 -3.74 -8.34
N ALA A 22 -2.46 -3.90 -9.57
CA ALA A 22 -2.22 -5.10 -10.38
C ALA A 22 -0.75 -5.18 -10.82
N GLU A 23 -0.13 -4.04 -11.11
CA GLU A 23 1.27 -3.94 -11.48
C GLU A 23 2.17 -3.84 -10.23
N GLY A 24 3.32 -4.51 -10.24
CA GLY A 24 4.28 -4.50 -9.14
C GLY A 24 3.83 -5.22 -7.85
N ALA A 25 2.62 -5.80 -7.80
CA ALA A 25 2.09 -6.46 -6.60
C ALA A 25 2.08 -5.54 -5.35
N VAL A 26 1.79 -4.25 -5.55
CA VAL A 26 1.76 -3.25 -4.48
C VAL A 26 0.45 -3.35 -3.69
N ALA A 27 0.58 -3.31 -2.37
CA ALA A 27 -0.55 -3.18 -1.45
C ALA A 27 -0.37 -1.94 -0.58
N LEU A 28 -1.34 -1.00 -0.69
CA LEU A 28 -1.43 0.18 0.14
C LEU A 28 -2.57 -0.06 1.13
N SER A 29 -2.28 -0.03 2.43
CA SER A 29 -3.29 -0.34 3.45
C SER A 29 -3.34 0.75 4.52
N ALA A 30 -4.54 1.01 5.02
CA ALA A 30 -4.82 1.99 6.06
C ALA A 30 -5.97 1.52 6.95
N LEU A 31 -5.94 1.89 8.24
CA LEU A 31 -7.05 1.61 9.15
C LEU A 31 -8.27 2.45 8.76
N VAL A 32 -9.47 1.95 9.06
CA VAL A 32 -10.72 2.67 8.71
C VAL A 32 -10.79 4.05 9.38
N GLU A 33 -10.21 4.21 10.57
CA GLU A 33 -10.13 5.50 11.28
C GLU A 33 -9.27 6.56 10.57
N ASP A 34 -8.37 6.10 9.69
CA ASP A 34 -7.46 6.93 8.90
C ASP A 34 -8.02 7.26 7.51
N VAL A 35 -9.22 6.77 7.20
CA VAL A 35 -9.85 6.92 5.89
C VAL A 35 -10.95 7.97 5.95
N ARG A 36 -10.90 8.92 5.02
CA ARG A 36 -11.97 9.90 4.77
C ARG A 36 -12.41 9.87 3.32
N LEU A 37 -13.70 10.18 3.10
CA LEU A 37 -14.27 10.33 1.77
C LEU A 37 -14.43 11.83 1.46
N LEU A 38 -14.11 12.22 0.23
CA LEU A 38 -14.41 13.55 -0.31
C LEU A 38 -15.46 13.40 -1.42
N ASP A 39 -16.73 13.44 -1.03
CA ASP A 39 -17.86 13.14 -1.91
C ASP A 39 -17.90 14.02 -3.16
N LYS A 40 -17.66 15.33 -3.01
CA LYS A 40 -17.69 16.29 -4.13
C LYS A 40 -16.61 16.01 -5.18
N ALA A 41 -15.51 15.36 -4.79
CA ALA A 41 -14.41 15.01 -5.68
C ALA A 41 -14.44 13.53 -6.10
N GLY A 42 -15.32 12.71 -5.50
CA GLY A 42 -15.36 11.26 -5.72
C GLY A 42 -14.09 10.55 -5.25
N LEU A 43 -13.46 11.03 -4.18
CA LEU A 43 -12.18 10.50 -3.69
C LEU A 43 -12.33 9.76 -2.37
N ILE A 44 -11.57 8.67 -2.24
CA ILE A 44 -11.21 8.04 -0.96
C ILE A 44 -9.78 8.43 -0.63
N ILE A 45 -9.55 8.89 0.59
CA ILE A 45 -8.23 9.33 1.07
C ILE A 45 -7.89 8.49 2.29
N ALA A 46 -6.73 7.85 2.24
CA ALA A 46 -6.06 7.30 3.42
C ALA A 46 -5.00 8.33 3.87
N ASP A 47 -5.18 8.92 5.05
CA ASP A 47 -4.33 9.98 5.58
C ASP A 47 -3.99 9.67 7.04
N ALA A 48 -2.87 8.96 7.24
CA ALA A 48 -2.35 8.67 8.57
C ALA A 48 -0.85 8.47 8.59
N GLY A 49 -0.24 8.85 9.72
CA GLY A 49 1.21 8.81 9.95
C GLY A 49 1.86 7.42 9.86
N ALA A 50 1.08 6.34 9.73
CA ALA A 50 1.56 4.98 9.58
C ALA A 50 1.02 4.31 8.30
N VAL A 51 1.22 4.93 7.13
CA VAL A 51 0.99 4.26 5.83
C VAL A 51 1.98 3.09 5.69
N ARG A 52 1.46 1.85 5.71
CA ARG A 52 2.27 0.62 5.56
C ARG A 52 2.08 0.03 4.18
N TRP A 53 3.16 -0.06 3.42
CA TRP A 53 3.21 -0.73 2.12
C TRP A 53 4.37 -1.71 2.07
N GLN A 54 4.25 -2.69 1.18
CA GLN A 54 5.29 -3.64 0.88
C GLN A 54 5.30 -3.90 -0.62
N LEU A 55 6.49 -4.06 -1.17
CA LEU A 55 6.74 -4.35 -2.57
C LEU A 55 7.64 -5.58 -2.63
N LYS A 56 7.32 -6.52 -3.53
CA LYS A 56 8.23 -7.65 -3.77
C LYS A 56 9.38 -7.18 -4.65
N LEU A 57 10.60 -7.42 -4.19
CA LEU A 57 11.83 -7.09 -4.89
C LEU A 57 12.61 -8.36 -5.23
N SER A 58 13.45 -8.28 -6.26
CA SER A 58 14.47 -9.28 -6.55
C SER A 58 15.62 -9.20 -5.53
N ALA A 59 16.46 -10.25 -5.48
CA ALA A 59 17.61 -10.28 -4.58
C ALA A 59 18.60 -9.15 -4.91
N GLU A 60 18.77 -8.86 -6.19
CA GLU A 60 19.64 -7.80 -6.71
C GLU A 60 19.14 -6.42 -6.26
N GLN A 61 17.85 -6.14 -6.43
CA GLN A 61 17.24 -4.88 -5.98
C GLN A 61 17.35 -4.68 -4.47
N LEU A 62 17.19 -5.77 -3.68
CA LEU A 62 17.36 -5.71 -2.23
C LEU A 62 18.81 -5.37 -1.85
N GLN A 63 19.79 -5.97 -2.54
CA GLN A 63 21.20 -5.70 -2.29
C GLN A 63 21.57 -4.25 -2.66
N GLU A 64 21.12 -3.74 -3.81
CA GLU A 64 21.34 -2.35 -4.22
C GLU A 64 20.77 -1.35 -3.20
N ILE A 65 19.54 -1.57 -2.72
CA ILE A 65 18.91 -0.72 -1.71
C ILE A 65 19.66 -0.79 -0.38
N ARG A 66 20.11 -2.00 0.01
CA ARG A 66 20.87 -2.22 1.25
C ARG A 66 22.17 -1.44 1.25
N GLU A 67 22.94 -1.55 0.17
CA GLU A 67 24.20 -0.81 0.00
C GLU A 67 23.96 0.70 -0.01
N PHE A 68 22.93 1.16 -0.72
CA PHE A 68 22.59 2.58 -0.82
C PHE A 68 22.16 3.18 0.52
N LEU A 69 21.36 2.46 1.31
CA LEU A 69 20.83 2.94 2.58
C LEU A 69 21.72 2.61 3.79
N GLY A 70 22.77 1.79 3.61
CA GLY A 70 23.64 1.33 4.70
C GLY A 70 22.93 0.43 5.72
N LEU A 71 21.95 -0.35 5.28
CA LEU A 71 21.18 -1.23 6.16
C LEU A 71 21.93 -2.56 6.39
N PRO A 72 21.81 -3.18 7.59
CA PRO A 72 22.42 -4.48 7.84
C PRO A 72 21.72 -5.60 7.07
N GLU A 73 22.42 -6.70 6.80
CA GLU A 73 21.77 -7.96 6.44
C GLU A 73 20.94 -8.45 7.63
N THR A 74 19.67 -8.76 7.38
CA THR A 74 18.78 -9.40 8.35
C THR A 74 18.54 -10.83 7.90
N GLU A 75 18.68 -11.79 8.82
CA GLU A 75 18.44 -13.23 8.63
C GLU A 75 17.02 -13.58 8.20
#